data_AF-A0A5F9D2J7-F1
#
_entry.id   AF-A0A5F9D2J7-F1
#
_cell.length_a   1.000
_cell.length_b   1.000
_cell.length_c   1.000
_cell.angle_alpha   90.00
_cell.angle_beta   90.00
_cell.angle_gamma   90.00
#
_symmetry.space_group_name_H-M   'P 1'
#
loop_
_entity.id
_entity.type
_entity.pdbx_description
1 polymer ?
#
loop_
_entity_poly.entity_id
_entity_poly.type
_entity_poly.pdbx_seq_one_letter_code
_entity_poly.pdbx_strand_id
1 'polypeptide(L)'
;MSYTSYILAFQLCLILGSYGCYCQDTLTRETEHLKAYLKANTSDVANGGPLFLNILRNWKEVNYIFPSGSFSCCLSSEWIIPSFSLAVLSPKESDNKIIQSQIVSFYFKLFDNLKDHEVIKKSMESIKEDIFVKFFNSNLTKMDDFQNLTRISVDDRLVQRKAVSELSNVLNFLSPKSNLKKRKRSQTLFRGRRASKY
;
A
#
# COMPACT_ATOMS: atom_id res chain seq x y z
N MET A 1 15.73 39.47 7.03
CA MET A 1 14.41 39.20 7.61
C MET A 1 13.58 38.40 6.61
N SER A 2 13.30 37.15 6.95
CA SER A 2 12.96 36.04 6.05
C SER A 2 11.46 35.72 6.01
N TYR A 3 10.60 36.73 5.94
CA TYR A 3 9.13 36.53 5.94
C TYR A 3 8.57 36.09 4.58
N THR A 4 9.27 36.41 3.49
CA THR A 4 8.90 36.03 2.13
C THR A 4 8.92 34.51 1.92
N SER A 5 9.85 33.80 2.57
CA SER A 5 9.92 32.34 2.54
C SER A 5 8.68 31.68 3.20
N TYR A 6 8.26 32.19 4.36
CA TYR A 6 7.08 31.67 5.06
C TYR A 6 5.77 31.98 4.33
N ILE A 7 5.66 33.16 3.70
CA ILE A 7 4.49 33.52 2.89
C ILE A 7 4.37 32.60 1.67
N LEU A 8 5.48 32.32 0.98
CA LEU A 8 5.49 31.39 -0.15
C LEU A 8 5.14 29.96 0.27
N ALA A 9 5.64 29.48 1.42
CA ALA A 9 5.28 28.19 1.97
C ALA A 9 3.80 28.09 2.35
N PHE A 10 3.22 29.16 2.90
CA PHE A 10 1.80 29.21 3.27
C PHE A 10 0.89 29.22 2.03
N GLN A 11 1.27 29.94 0.98
CA GLN A 11 0.57 29.95 -0.31
C GLN A 11 0.64 28.57 -1.00
N LEU A 12 1.80 27.90 -0.98
CA LEU A 12 1.95 26.52 -1.44
C LEU A 12 1.07 25.54 -0.65
N CYS A 13 0.96 25.72 0.68
CA CYS A 13 0.07 24.91 1.53
C CYS A 13 -1.41 25.12 1.20
N LEU A 14 -1.85 26.36 0.91
CA LEU A 14 -3.24 26.64 0.54
C LEU A 14 -3.60 26.06 -0.83
N ILE A 15 -2.68 26.10 -1.80
CA ILE A 15 -2.88 25.52 -3.13
C ILE A 15 -2.85 23.99 -3.07
N LEU A 16 -1.87 23.38 -2.39
CA LEU A 16 -1.79 21.92 -2.23
C LEU A 16 -2.93 21.36 -1.35
N GLY A 17 -3.36 22.10 -0.33
CA GLY A 17 -4.46 21.71 0.55
C GLY A 17 -5.84 21.76 -0.11
N SER A 18 -6.02 22.63 -1.11
CA SER A 18 -7.29 22.75 -1.85
C SER A 18 -7.44 21.67 -2.93
N TYR A 19 -6.37 21.30 -3.66
CA TYR A 19 -6.44 20.19 -4.63
C TYR A 19 -6.84 18.84 -4.00
N GLY A 20 -6.49 18.61 -2.73
CA GLY A 20 -6.89 17.39 -2.02
C GLY A 20 -8.38 17.32 -1.67
N CYS A 21 -9.02 18.47 -1.37
CA CYS A 21 -10.40 18.51 -0.87
C CYS A 21 -11.45 18.45 -2.00
N TYR A 22 -11.25 19.18 -3.10
CA TYR A 22 -12.20 19.20 -4.22
C TYR A 22 -12.33 17.84 -4.94
N CYS A 23 -11.25 17.05 -4.96
CA CYS A 23 -11.26 15.69 -5.51
C CYS A 23 -12.02 14.72 -4.60
N GLN A 24 -11.93 14.89 -3.28
CA GLN A 24 -12.57 14.01 -2.31
C GLN A 24 -14.09 14.18 -2.31
N ASP A 25 -14.59 15.41 -2.42
CA ASP A 25 -16.03 15.70 -2.51
C ASP A 25 -16.67 15.15 -3.81
N THR A 26 -15.90 15.14 -4.90
CA THR A 26 -16.37 14.56 -6.17
C THR A 26 -16.46 13.04 -6.04
N LEU A 27 -15.43 12.38 -5.49
CA LEU A 27 -15.42 10.93 -5.32
C LEU A 27 -16.52 10.42 -4.39
N THR A 28 -16.77 11.11 -3.28
CA THR A 28 -17.85 10.74 -2.35
C THR A 28 -19.20 10.82 -3.03
N ARG A 29 -19.45 11.88 -3.81
CA ARG A 29 -20.69 12.02 -4.60
C ARG A 29 -20.86 10.90 -5.61
N GLU A 30 -19.82 10.58 -6.38
CA GLU A 30 -19.89 9.48 -7.37
C GLU A 30 -20.06 8.11 -6.69
N THR A 31 -19.46 7.91 -5.53
CA THR A 31 -19.62 6.69 -4.71
C THR A 31 -21.05 6.56 -4.19
N GLU A 32 -21.64 7.63 -3.66
CA GLU A 32 -23.03 7.63 -3.19
C GLU A 32 -24.01 7.41 -4.34
N HIS A 33 -23.74 7.96 -5.52
CA HIS A 33 -24.53 7.71 -6.72
C HIS A 33 -24.51 6.21 -7.11
N LEU A 34 -23.32 5.59 -7.14
CA LEU A 34 -23.17 4.17 -7.43
C LEU A 34 -23.85 3.28 -6.36
N LYS A 35 -23.72 3.64 -5.07
CA LYS A 35 -24.40 2.95 -3.97
C LYS A 35 -25.92 3.02 -4.12
N ALA A 36 -26.47 4.18 -4.44
CA ALA A 36 -27.90 4.36 -4.65
C ALA A 36 -28.40 3.50 -5.81
N TYR A 37 -27.66 3.47 -6.93
CA TYR A 37 -28.00 2.66 -8.11
C TYR A 37 -28.05 1.16 -7.79
N LEU A 38 -27.02 0.64 -7.11
CA LEU A 38 -26.94 -0.77 -6.70
C LEU A 38 -27.82 -1.12 -5.50
N LYS A 39 -28.59 -0.15 -4.97
CA LYS A 39 -29.37 -0.27 -3.72
C LYS A 39 -28.51 -0.71 -2.53
N ALA A 40 -27.25 -0.30 -2.50
CA ALA A 40 -26.29 -0.67 -1.46
C ALA A 40 -26.55 0.00 -0.09
N ASN A 41 -27.53 0.90 0.00
CA ASN A 41 -27.88 1.65 1.21
C ASN A 41 -28.99 0.99 2.04
N THR A 42 -29.49 -0.17 1.60
CA THR A 42 -30.50 -0.93 2.33
C THR A 42 -29.87 -1.72 3.48
N SER A 43 -30.63 -1.94 4.56
CA SER A 43 -30.11 -2.55 5.79
C SER A 43 -29.71 -4.03 5.62
N ASP A 44 -30.23 -4.71 4.61
CA ASP A 44 -29.88 -6.09 4.26
C ASP A 44 -28.41 -6.23 3.83
N VAL A 45 -27.82 -5.20 3.24
CA VAL A 45 -26.41 -5.18 2.83
C VAL A 45 -25.45 -5.24 4.03
N ALA A 46 -25.91 -4.81 5.21
CA ALA A 46 -25.13 -4.91 6.44
C ALA A 46 -25.15 -6.33 7.06
N ASN A 47 -26.07 -7.20 6.61
CA ASN A 47 -26.17 -8.57 7.10
C ASN A 47 -24.97 -9.39 6.60
N GLY A 48 -24.29 -10.09 7.51
CA GLY A 48 -23.07 -10.86 7.19
C GLY A 48 -21.75 -10.11 7.40
N GLY A 49 -21.81 -8.82 7.78
CA GLY A 49 -20.63 -8.02 8.08
C GLY A 49 -19.89 -7.53 6.83
N PRO A 50 -18.81 -6.75 7.00
CA PRO A 50 -18.13 -6.11 5.87
C PRO A 50 -17.22 -7.10 5.10
N LEU A 51 -17.28 -7.05 3.77
CA LEU A 51 -16.49 -7.91 2.89
C LEU A 51 -14.97 -7.70 3.02
N PHE A 52 -14.52 -6.44 2.96
CA PHE A 52 -13.08 -6.11 2.89
C PHE A 52 -12.55 -5.40 4.13
N LEU A 53 -13.41 -4.69 4.89
CA LEU A 53 -12.95 -3.83 5.98
C LEU A 53 -12.31 -4.61 7.12
N ASN A 54 -12.84 -5.78 7.45
CA ASN A 54 -12.25 -6.64 8.48
C ASN A 54 -10.90 -7.18 8.04
N ILE A 55 -10.77 -7.59 6.77
CA ILE A 55 -9.50 -8.06 6.21
C ILE A 55 -8.47 -6.92 6.28
N LEU A 56 -8.80 -5.74 5.76
CA LEU A 56 -7.91 -4.57 5.79
C LEU A 56 -7.51 -4.15 7.21
N ARG A 57 -8.42 -4.30 8.19
CA ARG A 57 -8.12 -4.00 9.61
C ARG A 57 -7.11 -4.97 10.19
N ASN A 58 -7.25 -6.26 9.94
CA ASN A 58 -6.33 -7.29 10.45
C ASN A 58 -4.89 -7.01 10.02
N TRP A 59 -4.67 -6.62 8.77
CA TRP A 59 -3.33 -6.28 8.27
C TRP A 59 -2.81 -4.94 8.78
N LYS A 60 -3.70 -4.02 9.19
CA LYS A 60 -3.30 -2.79 9.88
C LYS A 60 -2.84 -3.09 11.31
N GLU A 61 -3.57 -3.89 12.06
CA GLU A 61 -3.26 -4.21 13.47
C GLU A 61 -2.03 -5.10 13.64
N VAL A 62 -1.80 -6.06 12.73
CA VAL A 62 -0.56 -6.87 12.73
C VAL A 62 0.70 -6.01 12.56
N ASN A 63 0.58 -4.85 11.89
CA ASN A 63 1.67 -3.88 11.75
C ASN A 63 1.76 -2.86 12.91
N TYR A 64 0.75 -2.80 13.78
CA TYR A 64 0.67 -1.94 14.97
C TYR A 64 0.41 -2.78 16.22
N ILE A 65 1.19 -3.83 16.47
CA ILE A 65 1.28 -4.43 17.81
C ILE A 65 1.98 -3.41 18.71
N PHE A 66 1.22 -2.45 19.23
CA PHE A 66 1.63 -1.68 20.41
C PHE A 66 1.63 -2.65 21.60
N PRO A 67 2.69 -2.67 22.43
CA PRO A 67 2.60 -3.36 23.71
C PRO A 67 1.44 -2.72 24.46
N SER A 68 0.48 -3.53 24.89
CA SER A 68 -0.55 -3.16 25.85
C SER A 68 0.11 -2.87 27.20
N GLY A 69 0.78 -1.72 27.28
CA GLY A 69 1.30 -1.12 28.50
C GLY A 69 0.37 0.02 28.86
N SER A 70 -0.39 -0.16 29.94
CA SER A 70 -1.21 0.85 30.57
C SER A 70 -0.37 2.11 30.80
N PHE A 71 -0.59 3.16 30.00
CA PHE A 71 -0.10 4.49 30.33
C PHE A 71 -0.99 5.05 31.43
N SER A 72 -0.60 4.74 32.67
CA SER A 72 -0.97 5.55 33.82
C SER A 72 -0.41 6.95 33.57
N CYS A 73 -1.29 7.92 33.37
CA CYS A 73 -0.93 9.33 33.32
C CYS A 73 -0.37 9.75 34.68
N CYS A 74 0.96 9.70 34.84
CA CYS A 74 1.63 10.57 35.81
C CYS A 74 1.84 11.92 35.13
N LEU A 75 1.00 12.90 35.47
CA LEU A 75 1.39 14.30 35.38
C LEU A 75 2.62 14.49 36.27
N SER A 76 3.76 14.78 35.67
CA SER A 76 4.75 15.66 36.28
C SER A 76 5.48 16.40 35.18
N SER A 77 5.40 17.71 35.29
CA SER A 77 6.12 18.71 34.53
C SER A 77 7.63 18.54 34.66
N GLU A 78 8.34 18.92 33.58
CA GLU A 78 9.80 19.00 33.45
C GLU A 78 10.51 17.66 33.18
N TRP A 79 10.96 17.44 31.94
CA TRP A 79 12.32 17.77 31.51
C TRP A 79 12.44 17.64 29.98
N ILE A 80 13.26 18.54 29.44
CA ILE A 80 13.65 18.74 28.05
C ILE A 80 14.39 17.52 27.48
N ILE A 81 13.99 17.08 26.28
CA ILE A 81 14.82 16.70 25.11
C ILE A 81 13.82 16.17 24.04
N PRO A 82 13.60 16.84 22.89
CA PRO A 82 12.94 16.19 21.77
C PRO A 82 13.98 15.30 21.08
N SER A 83 14.35 14.21 21.73
CA SER A 83 14.70 13.00 21.00
C SER A 83 13.38 12.44 20.52
N PHE A 84 12.81 13.12 19.53
CA PHE A 84 12.08 12.47 18.47
C PHE A 84 13.10 11.53 17.79
N SER A 85 13.43 10.44 18.49
CA SER A 85 13.61 9.18 17.82
C SER A 85 12.23 8.92 17.23
N LEU A 86 12.04 9.51 16.05
CA LEU A 86 11.07 9.10 15.08
C LEU A 86 11.44 7.64 14.87
N ALA A 87 10.92 6.78 15.74
CA ALA A 87 10.84 5.37 15.50
C ALA A 87 10.08 5.34 14.19
N VAL A 88 10.86 5.17 13.13
CA VAL A 88 10.43 4.75 11.82
C VAL A 88 9.78 3.39 12.07
N LEU A 89 8.57 3.42 12.61
CA LEU A 89 7.54 2.45 12.34
C LEU A 89 7.16 2.75 10.89
N SER A 90 8.04 2.31 9.98
CA SER A 90 7.63 1.96 8.64
C SER A 90 6.90 0.63 8.85
N PRO A 91 5.57 0.57 8.76
CA PRO A 91 4.92 -0.70 8.48
C PRO A 91 5.62 -1.25 7.24
N LYS A 92 5.77 -2.57 7.12
CA LYS A 92 6.11 -3.14 5.81
C LYS A 92 4.97 -2.78 4.86
N GLU A 93 5.09 -1.66 4.16
CA GLU A 93 4.10 -1.19 3.18
C GLU A 93 3.80 -2.28 2.14
N SER A 94 4.75 -3.21 1.92
CA SER A 94 4.62 -4.38 1.06
C SER A 94 3.44 -5.30 1.39
N ASP A 95 3.16 -5.53 2.67
CA ASP A 95 2.25 -6.61 3.07
C ASP A 95 0.79 -6.17 2.83
N ASN A 96 0.51 -4.88 3.02
CA ASN A 96 -0.78 -4.26 2.69
C ASN A 96 -1.03 -4.24 1.17
N LYS A 97 0.02 -4.09 0.36
CA LYS A 97 -0.10 -4.01 -1.11
C LYS A 97 -0.58 -5.32 -1.73
N ILE A 98 -0.28 -6.48 -1.12
CA ILE A 98 -0.77 -7.79 -1.59
C ILE A 98 -2.31 -7.84 -1.51
N ILE A 99 -2.86 -7.49 -0.35
CA ILE A 99 -4.32 -7.52 -0.13
C ILE A 99 -5.02 -6.42 -0.92
N GLN A 100 -4.45 -5.21 -0.93
CA GLN A 100 -4.98 -4.10 -1.73
C GLN A 100 -5.02 -4.45 -3.23
N SER A 101 -4.00 -5.14 -3.75
CA SER A 101 -3.96 -5.65 -5.12
C SER A 101 -5.16 -6.56 -5.42
N GLN A 102 -5.48 -7.50 -4.52
CA GLN A 102 -6.65 -8.38 -4.68
C GLN A 102 -7.97 -7.59 -4.64
N ILE A 103 -8.12 -6.65 -3.72
CA ILE A 103 -9.33 -5.82 -3.62
C ILE A 103 -9.53 -4.95 -4.87
N VAL A 104 -8.45 -4.33 -5.37
CA VAL A 104 -8.50 -3.53 -6.62
C VAL A 104 -8.90 -4.41 -7.81
N SER A 105 -8.35 -5.63 -7.91
CA SER A 105 -8.73 -6.58 -8.97
C SER A 105 -10.22 -6.94 -8.92
N PHE A 106 -10.78 -7.11 -7.72
CA PHE A 106 -12.20 -7.39 -7.52
C PHE A 106 -13.07 -6.22 -8.01
N TYR A 107 -12.75 -4.99 -7.63
CA TYR A 107 -13.50 -3.81 -8.08
C TYR A 107 -13.41 -3.62 -9.59
N PHE A 108 -12.24 -3.83 -10.21
CA PHE A 108 -12.13 -3.77 -11.68
C PHE A 108 -12.98 -4.86 -12.36
N LYS A 109 -13.03 -6.07 -11.80
CA LYS A 109 -13.92 -7.13 -12.32
C LYS A 109 -15.40 -6.77 -12.14
N LEU A 110 -15.78 -6.19 -11.01
CA LEU A 110 -17.15 -5.70 -10.78
C LEU A 110 -17.53 -4.61 -11.78
N PHE A 111 -16.64 -3.65 -12.00
CA PHE A 111 -16.83 -2.57 -12.98
C PHE A 111 -16.93 -3.12 -14.41
N ASP A 112 -16.13 -4.12 -14.75
CA ASP A 112 -16.18 -4.79 -16.04
C ASP A 112 -17.55 -5.45 -16.31
N ASN A 113 -18.18 -6.01 -15.28
CA ASN A 113 -19.52 -6.60 -15.38
C ASN A 113 -20.65 -5.57 -15.49
N LEU A 114 -20.38 -4.30 -15.17
CA LEU A 114 -21.37 -3.21 -15.13
C LEU A 114 -21.17 -2.20 -16.28
N LYS A 115 -20.29 -2.49 -17.25
CA LYS A 115 -19.91 -1.59 -18.35
C LYS A 115 -21.07 -1.13 -19.22
N ASP A 116 -22.09 -1.96 -19.37
CA ASP A 116 -23.21 -1.68 -20.27
C ASP A 116 -24.22 -0.69 -19.69
N HIS A 117 -24.08 -0.30 -18.41
CA HIS A 117 -24.95 0.64 -17.74
C HIS A 117 -24.44 2.09 -17.87
N GLU A 118 -24.97 2.81 -18.87
CA GLU A 118 -24.59 4.20 -19.16
C GLU A 118 -24.79 5.15 -17.97
N VAL A 119 -25.82 4.90 -17.15
CA VAL A 119 -26.18 5.72 -15.97
C VAL A 119 -25.03 5.82 -14.96
N ILE A 120 -24.29 4.73 -14.75
CA ILE A 120 -23.21 4.66 -13.74
C ILE A 120 -21.81 4.75 -14.33
N LYS A 121 -21.70 4.79 -15.66
CA LYS A 121 -20.43 4.80 -16.39
C LYS A 121 -19.52 5.94 -15.93
N LYS A 122 -20.05 7.15 -15.83
CA LYS A 122 -19.30 8.34 -15.39
C LYS A 122 -18.76 8.20 -13.96
N SER A 123 -19.58 7.70 -13.05
CA SER A 123 -19.20 7.47 -11.66
C SER A 123 -18.10 6.41 -11.57
N MET A 124 -18.24 5.33 -12.34
CA MET A 124 -17.27 4.24 -12.42
C MET A 124 -15.92 4.68 -13.00
N GLU A 125 -15.92 5.48 -14.07
CA GLU A 125 -14.70 6.05 -14.67
C GLU A 125 -13.97 6.96 -13.67
N SER A 126 -14.73 7.80 -12.94
CA SER A 126 -14.17 8.70 -11.93
C SER A 126 -13.54 7.93 -10.76
N ILE A 127 -14.19 6.88 -10.27
CA ILE A 127 -13.65 6.01 -9.22
C ILE A 127 -12.42 5.24 -9.73
N LYS A 128 -12.43 4.78 -10.99
CA LYS A 128 -11.30 4.09 -11.61
C LYS A 128 -10.07 5.01 -11.71
N GLU A 129 -10.26 6.27 -12.07
CA GLU A 129 -9.20 7.27 -12.12
C GLU A 129 -8.62 7.55 -10.72
N ASP A 130 -9.46 7.63 -9.70
CA ASP A 130 -8.99 7.82 -8.33
C ASP A 130 -8.19 6.61 -7.80
N ILE A 131 -8.62 5.38 -8.14
CA ILE A 131 -7.83 4.16 -7.88
C ILE A 131 -6.50 4.22 -8.62
N PHE A 132 -6.49 4.70 -9.87
CA PHE A 132 -5.29 4.88 -10.66
C PHE A 132 -4.28 5.81 -9.97
N VAL A 133 -4.74 6.97 -9.52
CA VAL A 133 -3.89 7.92 -8.78
C VAL A 133 -3.41 7.33 -7.45
N LYS A 134 -4.30 6.76 -6.63
CA LYS A 134 -3.98 6.33 -5.25
C LYS A 134 -3.21 5.02 -5.15
N PHE A 135 -3.54 4.02 -5.98
CA PHE A 135 -2.93 2.70 -5.89
C PHE A 135 -1.71 2.56 -6.80
N PHE A 136 -1.81 3.11 -8.02
CA PHE A 136 -0.76 3.01 -9.03
C PHE A 136 0.19 4.22 -9.03
N ASN A 137 -0.05 5.23 -8.20
CA ASN A 137 0.74 6.48 -8.16
C ASN A 137 0.80 7.15 -9.54
N SER A 138 -0.33 7.15 -10.26
CA SER A 138 -0.44 7.66 -11.63
C SER A 138 0.52 7.00 -12.64
N ASN A 139 0.95 5.77 -12.38
CA ASN A 139 1.85 5.03 -13.27
C ASN A 139 1.06 4.10 -14.21
N LEU A 140 1.00 4.48 -15.48
CA LEU A 140 0.29 3.74 -16.53
C LEU A 140 0.89 2.35 -16.78
N THR A 141 2.20 2.17 -16.72
CA THR A 141 2.83 0.87 -17.02
C THR A 141 2.46 -0.16 -15.94
N LYS A 142 2.46 0.24 -14.66
CA LYS A 142 2.02 -0.63 -13.56
C LYS A 142 0.54 -1.02 -13.69
N MET A 143 -0.29 -0.09 -14.16
CA MET A 143 -1.72 -0.36 -14.37
C MET A 143 -1.93 -1.32 -15.55
N ASP A 144 -1.20 -1.15 -16.65
CA ASP A 144 -1.29 -2.05 -17.79
C ASP A 144 -0.76 -3.45 -17.45
N ASP A 145 0.41 -3.55 -16.82
CA ASP A 145 0.95 -4.81 -16.32
C ASP A 145 -0.05 -5.52 -15.38
N PHE A 146 -0.68 -4.77 -14.49
CA PHE A 146 -1.72 -5.30 -13.60
C PHE A 146 -2.94 -5.83 -14.36
N GLN A 147 -3.44 -5.10 -15.37
CA GLN A 147 -4.56 -5.57 -16.19
C GLN A 147 -4.18 -6.79 -17.05
N ASN A 148 -2.95 -6.83 -17.55
CA ASN A 148 -2.45 -7.95 -18.31
C ASN A 148 -2.42 -9.21 -17.44
N LEU A 149 -1.98 -9.09 -16.18
CA LEU A 149 -2.01 -10.19 -15.20
C LEU A 149 -3.43 -10.68 -14.89
N THR A 150 -4.41 -9.77 -14.72
CA THR A 150 -5.79 -10.18 -14.39
C THR A 150 -6.53 -10.83 -15.56
N ARG A 151 -6.12 -10.57 -16.80
CA ARG A 151 -6.69 -11.15 -18.02
C ARG A 151 -6.16 -12.54 -18.36
N ILE A 152 -5.10 -13.00 -17.70
CA ILE A 152 -4.50 -14.32 -17.97
C ILE A 152 -5.54 -15.40 -17.65
N SER A 153 -5.96 -16.16 -18.67
CA SER A 153 -6.81 -17.32 -18.48
C SER A 153 -5.97 -18.52 -18.01
N VAL A 154 -6.40 -19.14 -16.91
CA VAL A 154 -5.71 -20.32 -16.37
C VAL A 154 -6.07 -21.59 -17.16
N ASP A 155 -7.15 -21.56 -17.94
CA ASP A 155 -7.67 -22.72 -18.68
C ASP A 155 -6.86 -23.05 -19.95
N ASP A 156 -6.10 -22.09 -20.50
CA ASP A 156 -5.31 -22.31 -21.72
C ASP A 156 -4.03 -23.11 -21.42
N ARG A 157 -3.88 -24.27 -22.09
CA ARG A 157 -2.71 -25.14 -21.97
C ARG A 157 -1.39 -24.45 -22.34
N LEU A 158 -1.39 -23.50 -23.28
CA LEU A 158 -0.19 -22.75 -23.65
C LEU A 158 0.23 -21.80 -22.53
N VAL A 159 -0.73 -21.13 -21.90
CA VAL A 159 -0.50 -20.25 -20.74
C VAL A 159 0.05 -21.06 -19.58
N GLN A 160 -0.55 -22.21 -19.26
CA GLN A 160 -0.08 -23.10 -18.21
C GLN A 160 1.38 -23.53 -18.43
N ARG A 161 1.74 -23.95 -19.66
CA ARG A 161 3.11 -24.34 -20.00
C ARG A 161 4.11 -23.21 -19.81
N LYS A 162 3.76 -21.99 -20.24
CA LYS A 162 4.61 -20.80 -20.05
C LYS A 162 4.77 -20.46 -18.57
N ALA A 163 3.66 -20.43 -17.83
CA ALA A 163 3.66 -20.16 -16.38
C ALA A 163 4.56 -21.15 -15.62
N VAL A 164 4.50 -22.44 -15.93
CA VAL A 164 5.37 -23.47 -15.32
C VAL A 164 6.83 -23.28 -15.74
N SER A 165 7.11 -22.88 -16.98
CA SER A 165 8.48 -22.64 -17.44
C SER A 165 9.15 -21.45 -16.75
N GLU A 166 8.39 -20.43 -16.36
CA GLU A 166 8.87 -19.22 -15.69
C GLU A 166 8.85 -19.33 -14.15
N LEU A 167 8.18 -20.35 -13.60
CA LEU A 167 7.92 -20.51 -12.17
C LEU A 167 9.18 -20.43 -11.31
N SER A 168 10.29 -21.06 -11.72
CA SER A 168 11.54 -21.02 -10.97
C SER A 168 12.10 -19.60 -10.84
N ASN A 169 12.00 -18.79 -11.90
CA ASN A 169 12.40 -17.39 -11.87
C ASN A 169 11.49 -16.60 -10.94
N VAL A 170 10.17 -16.79 -11.02
CA VAL A 170 9.20 -16.13 -10.15
C VAL A 170 9.48 -16.43 -8.68
N LEU A 171 9.74 -17.70 -8.32
CA LEU A 171 10.08 -18.09 -6.96
C LEU A 171 11.38 -17.41 -6.46
N ASN A 172 12.38 -17.27 -7.33
CA ASN A 172 13.61 -16.56 -7.01
C ASN A 172 13.37 -15.05 -6.77
N PHE A 173 12.43 -14.44 -7.50
CA PHE A 173 12.03 -13.04 -7.29
C PHE A 173 11.23 -12.83 -6.00
N LEU A 174 10.34 -13.77 -5.66
CA LEU A 174 9.51 -13.71 -4.44
C LEU A 174 10.32 -14.01 -3.17
N SER A 175 11.38 -14.80 -3.28
CA SER A 175 12.25 -15.08 -2.14
C SER A 175 12.86 -13.76 -1.64
N PRO A 176 12.72 -13.44 -0.34
CA PRO A 176 13.33 -12.24 0.22
C PRO A 176 14.82 -12.31 -0.08
N LYS A 177 15.30 -11.37 -0.91
CA LYS A 177 16.71 -11.28 -1.25
C LYS A 177 17.40 -11.04 0.07
N SER A 178 18.03 -12.08 0.60
CA SER A 178 18.65 -12.01 1.91
C SER A 178 19.76 -10.98 1.76
N ASN A 179 19.52 -9.76 2.21
CA ASN A 179 20.55 -8.74 2.44
C ASN A 179 21.37 -9.19 3.65
N LEU A 180 21.79 -10.46 3.66
CA LEU A 180 22.92 -10.92 4.44
C LEU A 180 24.08 -10.11 3.87
N LYS A 181 24.28 -8.91 4.45
CA LYS A 181 25.59 -8.29 4.58
C LYS A 181 26.47 -9.43 5.04
N LYS A 182 27.13 -10.11 4.08
CA LYS A 182 28.13 -11.12 4.36
C LYS A 182 29.15 -10.37 5.19
N ARG A 183 29.05 -10.50 6.51
CA ARG A 183 29.92 -9.82 7.43
C ARG A 183 31.31 -10.32 7.06
N LYS A 184 32.16 -9.45 6.52
CA LYS A 184 33.54 -9.79 6.16
C LYS A 184 34.15 -10.44 7.39
N ARG A 185 34.46 -11.74 7.32
CA ARG A 185 35.25 -12.41 8.36
C ARG A 185 36.57 -11.67 8.39
N SER A 186 36.83 -10.86 9.41
CA SER A 186 38.13 -10.23 9.56
C SER A 186 39.14 -11.36 9.70
N GLN A 187 39.98 -11.56 8.68
CA GLN A 187 41.17 -12.38 8.81
C GLN A 187 42.04 -11.68 9.85
N THR A 188 41.90 -12.08 11.11
CA THR A 188 42.91 -11.79 12.10
C THR A 188 44.12 -12.63 11.71
N LEU A 189 45.16 -11.96 11.24
CA LEU A 189 46.52 -12.49 11.07
C LEU A 189 47.06 -12.86 12.46
N PHE A 190 46.59 -13.97 13.02
CA PHE A 190 47.13 -14.50 14.26
C PHE A 190 48.27 -15.47 13.96
N ARG A 191 49.47 -14.90 14.04
CA ARG A 191 50.75 -15.46 14.52
C ARG A 191 51.21 -16.82 13.97
N GLY A 192 52.25 -16.75 13.15
CA GLY A 192 53.38 -17.68 13.19
C GLY A 192 54.68 -16.92 13.49
N ARG A 193 54.93 -16.53 14.74
CA ARG A 193 56.30 -16.14 15.16
C ARG A 193 57.12 -17.43 15.25
N ARG A 194 58.05 -17.65 14.31
CA ARG A 194 59.07 -18.70 14.43
C ARG A 194 59.97 -18.36 15.64
N ALA A 195 60.17 -19.33 16.51
CA ALA A 195 61.21 -19.27 17.53
C ALA A 195 62.58 -19.32 16.83
N SER A 196 63.45 -18.37 17.17
CA SER A 196 64.86 -18.35 16.80
C SER A 196 65.57 -19.52 17.49
N LYS A 197 66.22 -20.40 16.72
CA LYS A 197 67.17 -21.39 17.27
C LYS A 197 68.57 -20.81 17.15
N TYR A 198 69.21 -20.70 18.31
CA TYR A 198 70.66 -20.61 18.59
C TYR A 198 71.50 -19.70 17.70
#